data_AF-A0A1D3RMA8-F1
#
_entry.id   AF-A0A1D3RMA8-F1
#
_cell.length_a   1.000
_cell.length_b   1.000
_cell.length_c   1.000
_cell.angle_alpha   90.00
_cell.angle_beta   90.00
_cell.angle_gamma   90.00
#
_symmetry.space_group_name_H-M   'P 1'
#
loop_
_entity.id
_entity.type
_entity.pdbx_description
1 polymer ?
#
loop_
_entity_poly.entity_id
_entity_poly.type
_entity_poly.pdbx_seq_one_letter_code
_entity_poly.pdbx_strand_id
1 'polypeptide(L)'
;MSASQIKIIQQDVYRYLAGDAELFDLVFLDPPFAKGLALQALSWLEDKQWLAPQAKIYIEVEKQLQLEGVPENWRLLKHKVAGAVAYYLFERDTYL
;
A
#
# COMPACT_ATOMS: atom_id res chain seq x y z
N MET A 1 18.41 -14.07 -9.25
CA MET A 1 17.29 -14.34 -8.32
C MET A 1 16.14 -14.85 -9.14
N SER A 2 15.76 -16.13 -9.00
CA SER A 2 14.53 -16.64 -9.60
C SER A 2 13.42 -16.50 -8.58
N ALA A 3 12.36 -15.75 -8.90
CA ALA A 3 11.10 -15.92 -8.21
C ALA A 3 10.56 -17.30 -8.61
N SER A 4 10.56 -18.24 -7.68
CA SER A 4 10.13 -19.62 -7.92
C SER A 4 8.62 -19.78 -8.02
N GLN A 5 7.85 -18.78 -7.58
CA GLN A 5 6.39 -18.81 -7.53
C GLN A 5 5.83 -17.42 -7.86
N ILE A 6 5.10 -17.32 -8.97
CA ILE A 6 4.41 -16.09 -9.40
C ILE A 6 2.93 -16.43 -9.57
N LYS A 7 2.06 -15.63 -8.96
CA LYS A 7 0.61 -15.70 -9.14
C LYS A 7 0.14 -14.38 -9.76
N ILE A 8 -0.52 -14.47 -10.92
CA ILE A 8 -1.12 -13.31 -11.59
C ILE A 8 -2.63 -13.39 -11.39
N ILE A 9 -3.22 -12.30 -10.92
CA ILE A 9 -4.65 -12.20 -10.64
C ILE A 9 -5.20 -11.03 -11.45
N GLN A 10 -6.07 -11.32 -12.42
CA GLN A 10 -6.78 -10.29 -13.18
C GLN A 10 -8.13 -10.00 -12.49
N GLN A 11 -8.14 -9.05 -11.56
CA GLN A 11 -9.32 -8.70 -10.79
C GLN A 11 -9.28 -7.22 -10.39
N ASP A 12 -10.46 -6.65 -10.11
CA ASP A 12 -10.54 -5.36 -9.41
C ASP A 12 -9.90 -5.49 -8.01
N VAL A 13 -9.05 -4.54 -7.65
CA VAL A 13 -8.26 -4.61 -6.41
C VAL A 13 -9.14 -4.66 -5.16
N TYR A 14 -10.27 -3.94 -5.14
CA TYR A 14 -11.16 -3.95 -3.98
C TYR A 14 -11.97 -5.24 -3.91
N ARG A 15 -12.36 -5.83 -5.04
CA ARG A 15 -12.91 -7.19 -5.02
C ARG A 15 -11.90 -8.22 -4.51
N TYR A 16 -10.62 -8.04 -4.81
CA TYR A 16 -9.56 -8.91 -4.30
C TYR A 16 -9.38 -8.74 -2.79
N LEU A 17 -9.21 -7.50 -2.33
CA LEU A 17 -9.03 -7.16 -0.91
C LEU A 17 -10.27 -7.42 -0.04
N ALA A 18 -11.46 -7.57 -0.64
CA ALA A 18 -12.68 -8.00 0.05
C ALA A 18 -12.73 -9.50 0.39
N GLY A 19 -11.85 -10.31 -0.22
CA GLY A 19 -11.79 -11.75 0.01
C GLY A 19 -11.02 -12.12 1.29
N ASP A 20 -10.64 -13.39 1.39
CA ASP A 20 -9.83 -13.88 2.49
C ASP A 20 -8.41 -13.33 2.38
N ALA A 21 -7.94 -12.68 3.45
CA ALA A 21 -6.64 -12.02 3.47
C ALA A 21 -5.49 -13.03 3.51
N GLU A 22 -4.51 -12.80 2.64
CA GLU A 22 -3.19 -13.40 2.71
C GLU A 22 -2.20 -12.31 3.13
N LEU A 23 -1.37 -12.58 4.14
CA LEU A 23 -0.48 -11.56 4.67
C LEU A 23 0.69 -11.31 3.72
N PHE A 24 0.90 -10.04 3.38
CA PHE A 24 2.06 -9.59 2.63
C PHE A 24 3.07 -8.88 3.53
N ASP A 25 4.34 -9.23 3.38
CA ASP A 25 5.47 -8.53 4.02
C ASP A 25 5.88 -7.25 3.27
N LEU A 26 5.55 -7.17 1.97
CA LEU A 26 5.88 -6.04 1.11
C LEU A 26 4.75 -5.83 0.10
N VAL A 27 4.19 -4.63 0.09
CA VAL A 27 3.16 -4.19 -0.85
C VAL A 27 3.68 -3.03 -1.68
N PHE A 28 3.49 -3.13 -3.00
CA PHE A 28 3.76 -2.05 -3.94
C PHE A 28 2.42 -1.52 -4.46
N LEU A 29 2.23 -0.21 -4.38
CA LEU A 29 0.99 0.46 -4.70
C LEU A 29 1.24 1.63 -5.66
N ASP A 30 0.96 1.40 -6.94
CA ASP A 30 0.98 2.42 -8.00
C ASP A 30 -0.42 2.52 -8.64
N PRO A 31 -1.40 3.08 -7.91
CA PRO A 31 -2.76 3.23 -8.40
C PRO A 31 -2.80 4.33 -9.47
N PRO A 32 -3.73 4.26 -10.42
CA PRO A 32 -3.90 5.35 -11.37
C PRO A 32 -4.21 6.66 -10.63
N PHE A 33 -3.44 7.69 -10.97
CA PHE A 33 -3.50 9.04 -10.41
C PHE A 33 -4.92 9.66 -10.44
N ALA A 34 -5.18 10.57 -9.51
CA ALA A 34 -6.31 11.51 -9.45
C ALA A 34 -7.68 10.89 -9.21
N LYS A 35 -7.72 9.67 -8.64
CA LYS A 35 -8.99 8.93 -8.41
C LYS A 35 -9.30 8.62 -6.94
N GLY A 36 -8.50 9.11 -5.99
CA GLY A 36 -8.66 8.79 -4.56
C GLY A 36 -8.39 7.32 -4.19
N LEU A 37 -8.00 6.50 -5.18
CA LEU A 37 -7.82 5.05 -5.02
C LEU A 37 -6.66 4.70 -4.10
N ALA A 38 -5.63 5.54 -4.08
CA ALA A 38 -4.50 5.41 -3.17
C ALA A 38 -4.96 5.32 -1.71
N LEU A 39 -5.66 6.34 -1.22
CA LEU A 39 -6.14 6.40 0.17
C LEU A 39 -7.06 5.24 0.51
N GLN A 40 -7.99 4.91 -0.40
CA GLN A 40 -8.90 3.79 -0.18
C GLN A 40 -8.15 2.45 -0.09
N ALA A 41 -7.14 2.24 -0.94
CA ALA A 41 -6.36 1.02 -0.91
C ALA A 41 -5.49 0.93 0.36
N LEU A 42 -4.94 2.05 0.85
CA LEU A 42 -4.22 2.07 2.13
C LEU A 42 -5.12 1.67 3.30
N SER A 43 -6.32 2.25 3.40
CA SER A 43 -7.31 1.86 4.42
C SER A 43 -7.69 0.39 4.30
N TRP A 44 -7.98 -0.10 3.10
CA TRP A 44 -8.39 -1.50 2.91
C TRP A 44 -7.29 -2.50 3.25
N LEU A 45 -6.02 -2.19 2.97
CA LEU A 45 -4.90 -3.06 3.34
C LEU A 45 -4.84 -3.28 4.87
N GLU A 46 -5.07 -2.23 5.65
CA GLU A 46 -5.10 -2.31 7.11
C GLU A 46 -6.41 -2.91 7.63
N ASP A 47 -7.55 -2.35 7.24
CA ASP A 47 -8.88 -2.71 7.74
C ASP A 47 -9.26 -4.17 7.41
N LYS A 48 -8.77 -4.68 6.29
CA LYS A 48 -8.98 -6.07 5.85
C LYS A 48 -7.82 -7.01 6.19
N GLN A 49 -6.86 -6.55 6.99
CA GLN A 49 -5.78 -7.38 7.56
C GLN A 49 -4.89 -8.07 6.51
N TRP A 50 -4.54 -7.38 5.43
CA TRP A 50 -3.66 -7.90 4.37
C TRP A 50 -2.16 -7.77 4.66
N LEU A 51 -1.81 -7.11 5.76
CA LEU A 51 -0.44 -6.75 6.07
C LEU A 51 0.10 -7.59 7.23
N ALA A 52 1.30 -8.12 7.06
CA ALA A 52 2.06 -8.69 8.16
C ALA A 52 2.37 -7.63 9.24
N PRO A 53 2.71 -8.01 10.48
CA PRO A 53 2.99 -7.07 11.58
C PRO A 53 4.06 -6.00 11.30
N GLN A 54 5.00 -6.28 10.40
CA GLN A 54 6.11 -5.38 10.01
C GLN A 54 6.14 -5.16 8.50
N ALA A 55 4.98 -5.22 7.85
CA ALA A 55 4.89 -5.08 6.41
C ALA A 55 5.41 -3.71 5.96
N LYS A 56 6.11 -3.70 4.82
CA LYS A 56 6.53 -2.48 4.13
C LYS A 56 5.55 -2.14 3.04
N ILE A 57 5.16 -0.87 2.97
CA ILE A 57 4.19 -0.39 1.98
C ILE A 57 4.85 0.72 1.19
N TYR A 58 5.17 0.42 -0.06
CA TYR A 58 5.68 1.40 -1.02
C TYR A 58 4.54 1.93 -1.87
N ILE A 59 4.41 3.25 -1.95
CA ILE A 59 3.34 3.91 -2.69
C ILE A 59 3.88 5.03 -3.59
N GLU A 60 3.37 5.09 -4.83
CA GLU A 60 3.58 6.19 -5.77
C GLU A 60 2.24 6.93 -5.98
N VAL A 61 2.24 8.26 -5.78
CA VAL A 61 1.06 9.13 -5.92
C VAL A 61 1.43 10.48 -6.50
N GLU A 62 0.45 11.29 -6.92
CA GLU A 62 0.77 12.66 -7.31
C GLU A 62 1.32 13.45 -6.12
N LYS A 63 2.29 14.33 -6.38
CA LYS A 63 2.91 15.13 -5.32
C LYS A 63 1.94 16.02 -4.54
N GLN A 64 0.77 16.32 -5.10
CA GLN A 64 -0.26 17.14 -4.46
C GLN A 64 -1.22 16.32 -3.60
N LEU A 65 -1.20 14.99 -3.69
CA LEU A 65 -2.06 14.15 -2.88
C LEU A 65 -1.61 14.22 -1.41
N GLN A 66 -2.54 14.58 -0.54
CA GLN A 66 -2.33 14.53 0.90
C GLN A 66 -2.72 13.14 1.42
N LEU A 67 -1.80 12.50 2.13
CA LEU A 67 -1.99 11.16 2.71
C LEU A 67 -2.65 11.20 4.11
N GLU A 68 -3.75 11.95 4.25
CA GLU A 68 -4.43 12.17 5.55
C GLU A 68 -5.15 10.93 6.09
N GLY A 69 -5.31 9.88 5.27
CA GLY A 69 -5.97 8.63 5.64
C GLY A 69 -5.03 7.44 5.89
N VAL A 70 -3.73 7.69 6.08
CA VAL A 70 -2.78 6.62 6.42
C VAL A 70 -3.08 6.13 7.84
N PRO A 71 -3.18 4.80 8.07
CA PRO A 71 -3.39 4.26 9.41
C PRO A 71 -2.34 4.72 10.42
N GLU A 72 -2.76 4.99 11.66
CA GLU A 72 -1.88 5.53 12.72
C GLU A 72 -0.72 4.58 13.05
N ASN A 73 -0.93 3.28 12.89
CA ASN A 73 0.07 2.25 13.10
C ASN A 73 1.07 2.11 11.95
N TRP A 74 1.09 3.06 11.00
CA TRP A 74 2.07 3.07 9.93
C TRP A 74 3.08 4.20 10.13
N ARG A 75 4.34 3.81 10.27
CA ARG A 75 5.46 4.73 10.39
C ARG A 75 6.03 5.07 9.02
N LEU A 76 6.13 6.35 8.70
CA LEU A 76 6.83 6.82 7.51
C LEU A 76 8.33 6.58 7.65
N LEU A 77 8.90 5.75 6.77
CA LEU A 77 10.34 5.47 6.71
C LEU A 77 11.06 6.36 5.71
N LYS A 78 10.48 6.57 4.52
CA LYS A 78 11.08 7.39 3.46
C LYS A 78 10.01 8.14 2.70
N HIS A 79 10.34 9.36 2.29
CA HIS A 79 9.53 10.17 1.39
C HIS A 79 10.46 10.88 0.40
N LYS A 80 10.10 10.87 -0.88
CA LYS A 80 10.80 11.59 -1.93
C LYS A 80 9.80 12.13 -2.94
N VAL A 81 10.11 13.28 -3.53
CA VAL A 81 9.37 13.84 -4.67
C VAL A 81 10.28 13.90 -5.88
N ALA A 82 9.79 13.47 -7.04
CA ALA A 82 10.45 13.67 -8.33
C ALA A 82 9.44 14.14 -9.38
N GLY A 83 9.64 15.36 -9.90
CA GLY A 83 8.74 15.95 -10.90
C GLY A 83 7.32 16.15 -10.36
N ALA A 84 6.38 15.34 -10.85
CA ALA A 84 4.97 15.38 -10.48
C ALA A 84 4.55 14.24 -9.53
N VAL A 85 5.47 13.34 -9.16
CA VAL A 85 5.19 12.14 -8.37
C VAL A 85 5.86 12.25 -7.00
N ALA A 86 5.18 11.78 -5.97
CA ALA A 86 5.70 11.54 -4.64
C ALA A 86 5.73 10.04 -4.35
N TYR A 87 6.80 9.61 -3.69
CA TYR A 87 7.06 8.23 -3.30
C TYR A 87 7.12 8.17 -1.78
N TYR A 88 6.38 7.25 -1.19
CA TYR A 88 6.43 6.98 0.25
C TYR A 88 6.76 5.52 0.50
N LEU A 89 7.52 5.29 1.55
CA LEU A 89 7.73 3.97 2.13
C LEU A 89 7.28 4.03 3.58
N PHE A 90 6.24 3.28 3.89
CA PHE A 90 5.77 3.07 5.25
C PHE A 90 6.20 1.70 5.76
N GLU A 91 6.25 1.58 7.08
CA GLU A 91 6.33 0.31 7.78
C GLU A 91 5.19 0.25 8.79
N ARG A 92 4.44 -0.85 8.74
CA ARG A 92 3.40 -1.14 9.73
C ARG A 92 4.06 -1.52 11.06
N ASP A 93 3.52 -1.03 12.16
CA ASP A 93 3.99 -1.32 13.52
C ASP A 93 2.80 -1.67 14.42
N THR A 94 2.65 -2.95 14.76
CA THR A 94 1.54 -3.45 15.58
C THR A 94 1.82 -3.37 17.09
N TYR A 95 2.91 -2.74 17.54
CA TYR A 95 3.29 -2.65 18.96
C TYR A 95 2.93 -1.31 19.62
N LEU A 96 2.05 -0.52 19.00
CA LEU A 96 1.47 0.69 19.60
C LEU A 96 0.33 0.37 20.57
#